data_AF-A0A2V8R2Y6-F1
#
_entry.id   AF-A0A2V8R2Y6-F1
#
_cell.length_a   1.000
_cell.length_b   1.000
_cell.length_c   1.000
_cell.angle_alpha   90.00
_cell.angle_beta   90.00
_cell.angle_gamma   90.00
#
_symmetry.space_group_name_H-M   'P 1'
#
loop_
_entity.id
_entity.type
_entity.pdbx_description
1 polymer ?
#
loop_
_entity_poly.entity_id
_entity_poly.type
_entity_poly.pdbx_seq_one_letter_code
_entity_poly.pdbx_strand_id
1 'polypeptide(L)'
;MNHRQALAAVLNNAGVSAERHDDALIALDKLEKIGPEGVEKEFNARGIGESVGKSLLGFFTALTSLEHAAEIAAGEDPLVKRAALNKAILGRLVEAVGDNETGARGVDELQSIMAFAGASGATSRMKIDPALARGLSYYTGAIIEINVADLSGSLGGGGRYDN
;
A
#
# COMPACT_ATOMS: atom_id res chain seq x y z
N MET A 1 4.39 4.54 -4.46
CA MET A 1 5.09 3.28 -4.78
C MET A 1 4.69 2.22 -3.78
N ASN A 2 4.77 0.96 -4.17
CA ASN A 2 4.46 -0.21 -3.35
C ASN A 2 5.31 -1.41 -3.79
N HIS A 3 5.07 -2.60 -3.23
CA HIS A 3 5.75 -3.83 -3.62
C HIS A 3 4.78 -5.00 -3.68
N ARG A 4 4.77 -5.75 -4.80
CA ARG A 4 3.80 -6.84 -5.02
C ARG A 4 3.87 -7.91 -3.95
N GLN A 5 5.08 -8.34 -3.58
CA GLN A 5 5.27 -9.38 -2.57
C GLN A 5 4.86 -8.94 -1.17
N ALA A 6 5.11 -7.69 -0.79
CA ALA A 6 4.67 -7.15 0.50
C ALA A 6 3.14 -7.07 0.54
N LEU A 7 2.52 -6.54 -0.52
CA LEU A 7 1.06 -6.47 -0.63
C LEU A 7 0.40 -7.85 -0.60
N ALA A 8 0.94 -8.82 -1.35
CA ALA A 8 0.44 -10.19 -1.35
C ALA A 8 0.56 -10.84 0.03
N ALA A 9 1.66 -10.60 0.76
CA ALA A 9 1.83 -11.08 2.13
C ALA A 9 0.79 -10.47 3.08
N VAL A 10 0.52 -9.16 2.99
CA VAL A 10 -0.55 -8.50 3.78
C VAL A 10 -1.91 -9.16 3.52
N LEU A 11 -2.26 -9.39 2.24
CA LEU A 11 -3.52 -10.03 1.87
C LEU A 11 -3.61 -11.47 2.39
N ASN A 12 -2.55 -12.25 2.21
CA ASN A 12 -2.48 -13.63 2.69
C ASN A 12 -2.59 -13.73 4.21
N ASN A 13 -1.88 -12.87 4.95
CA ASN A 13 -1.89 -12.87 6.41
C ASN A 13 -3.24 -12.40 6.97
N ALA A 14 -3.96 -11.54 6.25
CA ALA A 14 -5.35 -11.20 6.58
C ALA A 14 -6.33 -12.36 6.31
N GLY A 15 -5.90 -13.41 5.59
CA GLY A 15 -6.70 -14.59 5.25
C GLY A 15 -7.38 -14.54 3.88
N VAL A 16 -7.01 -13.60 3.01
CA VAL A 16 -7.51 -13.55 1.63
C VAL A 16 -6.78 -14.60 0.79
N SER A 17 -7.53 -15.50 0.16
CA SER A 17 -6.96 -16.48 -0.75
C SER A 17 -6.39 -15.83 -2.01
N ALA A 18 -5.35 -16.44 -2.60
CA ALA A 18 -4.61 -15.86 -3.73
C ALA A 18 -5.51 -15.53 -4.92
N GLU A 19 -6.51 -16.37 -5.21
CA GLU A 19 -7.49 -16.17 -6.27
C GLU A 19 -8.46 -14.99 -6.02
N ARG A 20 -8.50 -14.48 -4.79
CA ARG A 20 -9.32 -13.32 -4.39
C ARG A 20 -8.50 -12.05 -4.14
N HIS A 21 -7.19 -12.07 -4.34
CA HIS A 21 -6.36 -10.88 -4.15
C HIS A 21 -6.82 -9.71 -5.02
N ASP A 22 -7.04 -9.95 -6.30
CA ASP A 22 -7.45 -8.90 -7.24
C ASP A 22 -8.84 -8.35 -6.89
N ASP A 23 -9.76 -9.24 -6.51
CA ASP A 23 -11.08 -8.88 -6.02
C ASP A 23 -11.02 -7.98 -4.77
N ALA A 24 -10.16 -8.32 -3.81
CA ALA A 24 -9.95 -7.54 -2.60
C ALA A 24 -9.39 -6.15 -2.94
N LEU A 25 -8.39 -6.08 -3.82
CA LEU A 25 -7.75 -4.82 -4.20
C LEU A 25 -8.71 -3.91 -4.98
N ILE A 26 -9.55 -4.45 -5.86
CA ILE A 26 -10.58 -3.69 -6.57
C ILE A 26 -11.62 -3.10 -5.59
N ALA A 27 -11.98 -3.84 -4.54
CA ALA A 27 -12.89 -3.32 -3.52
C ALA A 27 -12.20 -2.23 -2.66
N LEU A 28 -10.94 -2.43 -2.28
CA LEU A 28 -10.15 -1.47 -1.51
C LEU A 28 -9.90 -0.15 -2.25
N ASP A 29 -9.72 -0.17 -3.56
CA ASP A 29 -9.59 1.04 -4.40
C ASP A 29 -10.79 2.00 -4.25
N LYS A 30 -11.94 1.47 -3.84
CA LYS A 30 -13.17 2.24 -3.62
C LYS A 30 -13.31 2.78 -2.21
N LEU A 31 -12.38 2.49 -1.29
CA LEU A 31 -12.50 2.82 0.14
C LEU A 31 -12.80 4.30 0.38
N GLU A 32 -12.13 5.21 -0.33
CA GLU A 32 -12.38 6.65 -0.20
C GLU A 32 -13.78 7.06 -0.69
N LYS A 33 -14.34 6.33 -1.66
CA LYS A 33 -15.61 6.66 -2.30
C LYS A 33 -16.83 6.07 -1.58
N ILE A 34 -16.73 4.82 -1.13
CA ILE A 34 -17.87 4.07 -0.55
C ILE A 34 -17.71 3.81 0.95
N GLY A 35 -16.58 4.19 1.54
CA GLY A 35 -16.29 4.03 2.97
C GLY A 35 -16.09 2.57 3.41
N PRO A 36 -15.69 2.35 4.67
CA PRO A 36 -15.42 1.02 5.22
C PRO A 36 -16.61 0.05 5.08
N GLU A 37 -17.82 0.48 5.45
CA GLU A 37 -19.02 -0.36 5.37
C GLU A 37 -19.37 -0.76 3.92
N GLY A 38 -19.12 0.13 2.95
CA GLY A 38 -19.32 -0.17 1.54
C GLY A 38 -18.33 -1.23 1.04
N VAL A 39 -17.07 -1.13 1.45
CA VAL A 39 -16.03 -2.11 1.10
C VAL A 39 -16.31 -3.47 1.74
N GLU A 40 -16.78 -3.53 3.00
CA GLU A 40 -17.17 -4.80 3.63
C GLU A 40 -18.30 -5.51 2.86
N LYS A 41 -19.27 -4.74 2.35
CA LYS A 41 -20.34 -5.30 1.48
C LYS A 41 -19.76 -5.84 0.17
N GLU A 42 -18.81 -5.14 -0.46
CA GLU A 42 -18.13 -5.65 -1.65
C GLU A 42 -17.30 -6.90 -1.38
N PHE A 43 -16.57 -6.96 -0.26
CA PHE A 43 -15.83 -8.14 0.17
C PHE A 43 -16.74 -9.35 0.29
N ASN A 44 -17.85 -9.22 1.03
CA ASN A 44 -18.82 -10.31 1.18
C ASN A 44 -19.39 -10.76 -0.16
N ALA A 45 -19.76 -9.82 -1.05
CA ALA A 45 -20.27 -10.14 -2.38
C ALA A 45 -19.25 -10.87 -3.29
N ARG A 46 -17.94 -10.67 -3.04
CA ARG A 46 -16.83 -11.32 -3.75
C ARG A 46 -16.35 -12.62 -3.08
N GLY A 47 -17.00 -13.03 -1.99
CA GLY A 47 -16.64 -14.24 -1.25
C GLY A 47 -15.44 -14.08 -0.31
N ILE A 48 -15.09 -12.84 0.05
CA ILE A 48 -14.13 -12.54 1.11
C ILE A 48 -14.93 -12.48 2.42
N GLY A 49 -14.76 -13.48 3.28
CA GLY A 49 -15.55 -13.64 4.48
C GLY A 49 -15.43 -12.47 5.47
N GLU A 50 -16.45 -12.26 6.28
CA GLU A 50 -16.59 -11.09 7.16
C GLU A 50 -15.37 -10.86 8.07
N SER A 51 -14.84 -11.90 8.71
CA SER A 51 -13.67 -11.80 9.60
C SER A 51 -12.41 -11.38 8.84
N VAL A 52 -12.17 -11.98 7.67
CA VAL A 52 -11.04 -11.68 6.78
C VAL A 52 -11.16 -10.24 6.25
N GLY A 53 -12.35 -9.87 5.77
CA GLY A 53 -12.63 -8.53 5.27
C GLY A 53 -12.40 -7.46 6.33
N LYS A 54 -12.88 -7.68 7.56
CA LYS A 54 -12.65 -6.78 8.70
C LYS A 54 -11.17 -6.65 9.06
N SER A 55 -10.44 -7.76 9.07
CA SER A 55 -8.99 -7.76 9.34
C SER A 55 -8.23 -6.92 8.31
N LEU A 56 -8.48 -7.18 7.02
CA LEU A 56 -7.84 -6.45 5.93
C LEU A 56 -8.21 -4.96 5.93
N LEU A 57 -9.49 -4.65 6.11
CA LEU A 57 -9.98 -3.27 6.15
C LEU A 57 -9.43 -2.52 7.37
N GLY A 58 -9.28 -3.20 8.50
CA GLY A 58 -8.64 -2.66 9.70
C GLY A 58 -7.20 -2.20 9.43
N PHE A 59 -6.42 -2.96 8.64
CA PHE A 59 -5.09 -2.54 8.23
C PHE A 59 -5.13 -1.24 7.41
N PHE A 60 -5.92 -1.20 6.33
CA PHE A 60 -5.97 -0.03 5.45
C PHE A 60 -6.55 1.23 6.11
N THR A 61 -7.59 1.09 6.93
CA THR A 61 -8.15 2.23 7.68
C THR A 61 -7.19 2.75 8.75
N ALA A 62 -6.37 1.89 9.35
CA ALA A 62 -5.31 2.32 10.27
C ALA A 62 -4.22 3.13 9.56
N LEU A 63 -3.92 2.84 8.28
CA LEU A 63 -2.99 3.66 7.49
C LEU A 63 -3.55 5.06 7.25
N THR A 64 -4.83 5.19 6.93
CA THR A 64 -5.50 6.50 6.80
C THR A 64 -5.40 7.31 8.11
N SER A 65 -5.50 6.65 9.26
CA SER A 65 -5.34 7.32 10.56
C SER A 65 -3.90 7.81 10.80
N LEU A 66 -2.88 7.13 10.25
CA LEU A 66 -1.49 7.60 10.31
C LEU A 66 -1.29 8.88 9.50
N GLU A 67 -1.96 9.03 8.36
CA GLU A 67 -1.92 10.26 7.57
C GLU A 67 -2.42 11.45 8.39
N HIS A 68 -3.57 11.29 9.06
CA HIS A 68 -4.11 12.32 9.97
C HIS A 68 -3.19 12.62 11.16
N ALA A 69 -2.56 11.60 11.74
CA ALA A 69 -1.63 11.78 12.85
C ALA A 69 -0.35 12.53 12.41
N ALA A 70 0.16 12.24 11.20
CA ALA A 70 1.32 12.91 10.63
C ALA A 70 1.05 14.40 10.37
N GLU A 71 -0.18 14.75 9.95
CA GLU A 71 -0.62 16.14 9.80
C GLU A 71 -0.51 16.94 11.11
N ILE A 72 -0.78 16.31 12.25
CA ILE A 72 -0.69 16.94 13.58
C ILE A 72 0.76 17.00 14.09
N ALA A 73 1.52 15.91 13.91
CA ALA A 73 2.80 15.72 14.60
C ALA A 73 4.01 16.36 13.89
N ALA A 74 3.99 16.51 12.56
CA ALA A 74 5.18 16.85 11.77
C ALA A 74 5.27 18.34 11.35
N GLY A 75 4.47 19.23 11.96
CA GLY A 75 4.46 20.67 11.64
C GLY A 75 3.76 20.96 10.31
N GLU A 76 4.12 22.04 9.61
CA GLU A 76 3.51 22.38 8.30
C GLU A 76 4.35 21.92 7.10
N ASP A 77 5.62 21.53 7.29
CA ASP A 77 6.52 21.16 6.19
C ASP A 77 6.06 19.85 5.51
N PRO A 78 5.61 19.90 4.24
CA PRO A 78 5.12 18.71 3.54
C PRO A 78 6.18 17.63 3.33
N LEU A 79 7.47 18.00 3.30
CA LEU A 79 8.57 17.06 3.12
C LEU A 79 8.83 16.26 4.39
N VAL A 80 8.81 16.94 5.56
CA VAL A 80 8.96 16.30 6.87
C VAL A 80 7.78 15.37 7.13
N LYS A 81 6.55 15.82 6.85
CA LYS A 81 5.33 14.99 6.92
C LYS A 81 5.45 13.72 6.10
N ARG A 82 5.83 13.85 4.81
CA ARG A 82 5.95 12.70 3.90
C ARG A 82 7.00 11.70 4.36
N ALA A 83 8.16 12.19 4.83
CA ALA A 83 9.21 11.32 5.36
C ALA A 83 8.75 10.55 6.61
N ALA A 84 8.07 11.23 7.54
CA ALA A 84 7.52 10.60 8.74
C ALA A 84 6.44 9.54 8.40
N LEU A 85 5.53 9.88 7.49
CA LEU A 85 4.47 8.97 7.04
C LEU A 85 5.05 7.73 6.36
N ASN A 86 6.01 7.89 5.44
CA ASN A 86 6.66 6.76 4.79
C ASN A 86 7.31 5.82 5.81
N LYS A 87 7.96 6.36 6.85
CA LYS A 87 8.57 5.55 7.93
C LYS A 87 7.52 4.82 8.76
N ALA A 88 6.41 5.47 9.09
CA ALA A 88 5.31 4.85 9.83
C ALA A 88 4.64 3.73 9.02
N ILE A 89 4.40 3.96 7.73
CA ILE A 89 3.84 2.97 6.81
C ILE A 89 4.78 1.76 6.67
N LEU A 90 6.09 1.98 6.53
CA LEU A 90 7.06 0.88 6.52
C LEU A 90 6.98 0.05 7.80
N GLY A 91 6.90 0.68 8.97
CA GLY A 91 6.69 -0.03 10.24
C GLY A 91 5.42 -0.89 10.24
N ARG A 92 4.31 -0.35 9.72
CA ARG A 92 3.06 -1.11 9.57
C ARG A 92 3.16 -2.26 8.59
N LEU A 93 3.89 -2.09 7.49
CA LEU A 93 4.14 -3.16 6.54
C LEU A 93 4.97 -4.27 7.19
N VAL A 94 6.01 -3.95 7.97
CA VAL A 94 6.80 -4.93 8.73
C VAL A 94 5.88 -5.73 9.68
N GLU A 95 5.04 -5.04 10.45
CA GLU A 95 4.07 -5.70 11.34
C GLU A 95 3.10 -6.62 10.58
N ALA A 96 2.57 -6.14 9.44
CA ALA A 96 1.53 -6.84 8.70
C ALA A 96 2.06 -8.04 7.89
N VAL A 97 3.30 -7.97 7.36
CA VAL A 97 3.92 -9.12 6.68
C VAL A 97 4.39 -10.19 7.67
N GLY A 98 4.71 -9.82 8.92
CA GLY A 98 5.12 -10.75 9.97
C GLY A 98 6.26 -11.67 9.52
N ASP A 99 6.12 -12.97 9.77
CA ASP A 99 7.11 -13.99 9.42
C ASP A 99 7.08 -14.42 7.94
N ASN A 100 6.29 -13.75 7.09
CA ASN A 100 6.27 -14.05 5.65
C ASN A 100 7.58 -13.60 5.00
N GLU A 101 8.51 -14.54 4.78
CA GLU A 101 9.84 -14.24 4.21
C GLU A 101 9.80 -13.47 2.89
N THR A 102 8.81 -13.78 2.03
CA THR A 102 8.68 -13.11 0.73
C THR A 102 8.10 -11.70 0.88
N GLY A 103 7.14 -11.52 1.79
CA GLY A 103 6.65 -10.21 2.19
C GLY A 103 7.74 -9.34 2.81
N ALA A 104 8.50 -9.88 3.76
CA ALA A 104 9.61 -9.21 4.44
C ALA A 104 10.67 -8.73 3.45
N ARG A 105 11.10 -9.59 2.51
CA ARG A 105 11.99 -9.19 1.41
C ARG A 105 11.42 -8.03 0.59
N GLY A 106 10.12 -8.04 0.30
CA GLY A 106 9.47 -6.93 -0.38
C GLY A 106 9.51 -5.61 0.39
N VAL A 107 9.37 -5.67 1.72
CA VAL A 107 9.51 -4.50 2.59
C VAL A 107 10.97 -4.02 2.66
N ASP A 108 11.94 -4.93 2.67
CA ASP A 108 13.37 -4.60 2.60
C ASP A 108 13.76 -3.97 1.26
N GLU A 109 13.18 -4.43 0.15
CA GLU A 109 13.35 -3.81 -1.16
C GLU A 109 12.76 -2.39 -1.18
N LEU A 110 11.58 -2.15 -0.58
CA LEU A 110 11.03 -0.80 -0.41
C LEU A 110 11.97 0.11 0.38
N GLN A 111 12.51 -0.37 1.50
CA GLN A 111 13.48 0.38 2.30
C GLN A 111 14.74 0.72 1.50
N SER A 112 15.25 -0.25 0.73
CA SER A 112 16.42 -0.07 -0.12
C SER A 112 16.18 0.97 -1.21
N ILE A 113 15.03 0.93 -1.88
CA ILE A 113 14.65 1.92 -2.90
C ILE A 113 14.58 3.32 -2.28
N MET A 114 13.98 3.47 -1.09
CA MET A 114 13.92 4.76 -0.40
C MET A 114 15.30 5.29 0.00
N ALA A 115 16.20 4.41 0.43
CA ALA A 115 17.59 4.75 0.76
C ALA A 115 18.36 5.22 -0.48
N PHE A 116 18.26 4.49 -1.60
CA PHE A 116 18.91 4.87 -2.87
C PHE A 116 18.35 6.18 -3.43
N ALA A 117 17.03 6.39 -3.33
CA ALA A 117 16.41 7.66 -3.68
C ALA A 117 16.89 8.82 -2.78
N GLY A 118 17.28 8.53 -1.54
CA GLY A 118 17.83 9.53 -0.62
C GLY A 118 19.15 10.08 -1.13
N ALA A 119 20.01 9.20 -1.66
CA ALA A 119 21.29 9.58 -2.26
C ALA A 119 21.15 10.45 -3.52
N SER A 120 20.01 10.39 -4.22
CA SER A 120 19.72 11.20 -5.41
C SER A 120 18.85 12.45 -5.14
N GLY A 121 18.41 12.66 -3.89
CA GLY A 121 17.50 13.74 -3.51
C GLY A 121 16.04 13.53 -3.95
N ALA A 122 15.70 12.36 -4.49
CA ALA A 122 14.39 12.06 -5.03
C ALA A 122 13.35 11.68 -3.96
N THR A 123 13.77 11.28 -2.76
CA THR A 123 12.88 10.80 -1.68
C THR A 123 11.80 11.81 -1.30
N SER A 124 12.09 13.11 -1.40
CA SER A 124 11.14 14.20 -1.14
C SER A 124 9.85 14.10 -1.99
N ARG A 125 9.93 13.44 -3.15
CA ARG A 125 8.82 13.25 -4.10
C ARG A 125 8.19 11.85 -4.02
N MET A 126 8.66 10.99 -3.12
CA MET A 126 8.22 9.60 -3.05
C MET A 126 7.25 9.37 -1.89
N LYS A 127 6.13 8.73 -2.21
CA LYS A 127 5.15 8.22 -1.23
C LYS A 127 5.16 6.70 -1.29
N ILE A 128 5.24 6.03 -0.15
CA ILE A 128 4.88 4.62 -0.03
C ILE A 128 3.37 4.54 0.17
N ASP A 129 2.71 3.78 -0.68
CA ASP A 129 1.27 3.66 -0.71
C ASP A 129 0.87 2.18 -0.79
N PRO A 130 0.52 1.55 0.33
CA PRO A 130 0.13 0.14 0.34
C PRO A 130 -1.15 -0.15 -0.47
N ALA A 131 -1.99 0.84 -0.75
CA ALA A 131 -3.19 0.69 -1.55
C ALA A 131 -2.89 0.71 -3.06
N LEU A 132 -1.68 1.16 -3.46
CA LEU A 132 -1.27 1.13 -4.86
C LEU A 132 -1.11 -0.32 -5.33
N ALA A 133 -2.10 -0.75 -6.12
CA ALA A 133 -2.20 -2.07 -6.71
C ALA A 133 -2.34 -1.94 -8.24
N ARG A 134 -1.21 -1.94 -8.95
CA ARG A 134 -1.15 -1.90 -10.42
C ARG A 134 -0.51 -3.16 -10.96
N GLY A 135 -0.75 -3.45 -12.25
CA GLY A 135 -0.10 -4.54 -12.98
C GLY A 135 -0.22 -5.90 -12.29
N LEU A 136 -1.43 -6.19 -11.78
CA LEU A 136 -1.74 -7.34 -10.92
C LEU A 136 -1.28 -8.69 -11.50
N SER A 137 -1.23 -8.79 -12.83
CA SER A 137 -0.87 -10.00 -13.56
C SER A 137 0.61 -10.11 -13.96
N TYR A 138 1.43 -9.05 -13.85
CA TYR A 138 2.78 -9.07 -14.42
C TYR A 138 3.88 -8.42 -13.56
N TYR A 139 3.58 -7.56 -12.59
CA TYR A 139 4.62 -7.08 -11.68
C TYR A 139 4.94 -8.11 -10.61
N THR A 140 6.24 -8.37 -10.41
CA THR A 140 6.79 -9.34 -9.45
C THR A 140 7.43 -8.67 -8.24
N GLY A 141 7.76 -7.38 -8.32
CA GLY A 141 8.45 -6.63 -7.27
C GLY A 141 7.86 -5.24 -7.04
N ALA A 142 8.71 -4.22 -7.04
CA ALA A 142 8.30 -2.82 -6.86
C ALA A 142 7.27 -2.37 -7.89
N ILE A 143 6.31 -1.56 -7.44
CA ILE A 143 5.24 -0.93 -8.22
C ILE A 143 5.35 0.58 -8.02
N ILE A 144 5.39 1.34 -9.10
CA ILE A 144 5.55 2.80 -9.09
C ILE A 144 4.45 3.42 -9.92
N GLU A 145 3.89 4.51 -9.40
CA GLU A 145 2.94 5.36 -10.09
C GLU A 145 3.37 6.82 -9.90
N ILE A 146 3.27 7.59 -10.98
CA ILE A 146 3.58 9.01 -11.05
C ILE A 146 2.24 9.74 -11.20
N ASN A 147 1.97 10.63 -10.25
CA ASN A 147 0.78 11.47 -10.21
C ASN A 147 1.20 12.94 -10.21
N VAL A 148 0.37 13.81 -10.81
CA VAL A 148 0.54 15.26 -10.81
C VAL A 148 -0.72 15.86 -10.22
N ALA A 149 -0.60 16.75 -9.24
CA ALA A 149 -1.74 17.26 -8.46
C ALA A 149 -2.84 17.89 -9.34
N ASP A 150 -2.46 18.55 -10.43
CA ASP A 150 -3.38 19.25 -11.32
C ASP A 150 -4.02 18.35 -12.38
N LEU A 151 -3.67 17.06 -12.42
CA LEU A 151 -4.19 16.10 -13.40
C LEU A 151 -5.02 15.03 -12.72
N SER A 152 -6.18 14.72 -13.33
CA SER A 152 -6.99 13.59 -12.91
C SER A 152 -6.31 12.28 -13.32
N GLY A 153 -5.85 11.52 -12.33
CA GLY A 153 -5.27 10.19 -12.53
C GLY A 153 -3.76 10.18 -12.76
N SER A 154 -3.25 8.98 -13.07
CA SER A 154 -1.82 8.75 -13.23
C SER A 154 -1.28 9.29 -14.54
N LEU A 155 -0.13 9.99 -14.46
CA LEU A 155 0.66 10.43 -15.61
C LEU A 155 1.50 9.29 -16.19
N GLY A 156 1.88 8.32 -15.36
CA GLY A 156 2.70 7.20 -15.78
C GLY A 156 2.96 6.25 -14.62
N GLY A 157 3.52 5.09 -14.94
CA GLY A 157 3.85 4.10 -13.93
C GLY A 157 4.90 3.15 -14.44
N GLY A 158 5.28 2.23 -13.57
CA GLY A 158 6.25 1.19 -13.88
C GLY A 158 6.36 0.21 -12.72
N GLY A 159 7.23 -0.77 -12.89
CA GLY A 159 7.48 -1.75 -11.85
C GLY A 159 8.40 -2.84 -12.35
N ARG A 160 8.81 -3.70 -11.42
CA ARG A 160 9.66 -4.85 -11.69
C ARG A 160 8.83 -6.02 -12.19
N TYR A 161 9.25 -6.64 -13.29
CA TYR A 161 8.70 -7.87 -13.86
C TYR A 161 9.87 -8.79 -14.20
N ASP A 162 9.89 -9.98 -13.62
CA ASP A 162 10.99 -10.95 -13.78
C ASP A 162 10.58 -12.23 -14.53
N ASN A 163 9.36 -12.24 -15.09
CA ASN A 163 8.81 -13.37 -15.86
C ASN A 163 9.13 -13.26 -17.35
#